data_AF-A0AAI9URU0-F1
#
_entry.id   AF-A0AAI9URU0-F1
#
_cell.length_a   1.000
_cell.length_b   1.000
_cell.length_c   1.000
_cell.angle_alpha   90.00
_cell.angle_beta   90.00
_cell.angle_gamma   90.00
#
_symmetry.space_group_name_H-M   'P 1'
#
loop_
_entity.id
_entity.type
_entity.pdbx_description
1 polymer ?
#
loop_
_entity_poly.entity_id
_entity_poly.type
_entity_poly.pdbx_seq_one_letter_code
_entity_poly.pdbx_strand_id
1 'polypeptide(L)'
;MSRAKVDLIPWDPKSPDHVTRMIDQRIACGWASDLVPQWQENQRTGFKCIYWLVLADEDPEREARLAKHIAEYPKEKNPILDTAESISATPRTPTGTSFHPVGHISLDIDNPAAAPLNLPIPKENVYWIKSLYVSFALQSCGIARAAMDLVESMATSEPLCAKTLMLDTVSKEDQLRKESMVVAQGKLPPTPTHAWYERRGYKLIHTINNFYGFPEKDPDGNLLIRRTVFLRRDLV
;
A
#
# COMPACT_ATOMS: atom_id res chain seq x y z
N MET A 1 15.52 -18.45 -1.27
CA MET A 1 14.04 -18.39 -1.25
C MET A 1 13.56 -18.15 -2.67
N SER A 2 12.54 -18.87 -3.10
CA SER A 2 11.87 -18.62 -4.38
C SER A 2 11.18 -17.25 -4.35
N ARG A 3 11.10 -16.59 -5.50
CA ARG A 3 10.41 -15.30 -5.62
C ARG A 3 8.92 -15.50 -5.33
N ALA A 4 8.36 -14.70 -4.44
CA ALA A 4 6.93 -14.74 -4.18
C ALA A 4 6.12 -14.50 -5.46
N LYS A 5 5.06 -15.28 -5.62
CA LYS A 5 3.99 -15.03 -6.59
C LYS A 5 2.75 -14.54 -5.85
N VAL A 6 2.14 -13.50 -6.39
CA VAL A 6 0.99 -12.85 -5.78
C VAL A 6 -0.04 -12.54 -6.85
N ASP A 7 -1.30 -12.47 -6.44
CA ASP A 7 -2.41 -11.97 -7.24
C ASP A 7 -2.97 -10.70 -6.61
N LEU A 8 -3.63 -9.90 -7.45
CA LEU A 8 -4.35 -8.70 -7.04
C LEU A 8 -5.85 -8.95 -7.15
N ILE A 9 -6.55 -8.89 -6.02
CA ILE A 9 -8.02 -8.98 -5.99
C ILE A 9 -8.57 -7.62 -5.57
N PRO A 10 -9.53 -7.03 -6.29
CA PRO A 10 -10.05 -5.72 -5.94
C PRO A 10 -10.68 -5.71 -4.56
N TRP A 11 -10.49 -4.62 -3.82
CA TRP A 11 -11.18 -4.39 -2.56
C TRP A 11 -12.63 -3.99 -2.81
N ASP A 12 -13.56 -4.66 -2.14
CA ASP A 12 -14.98 -4.33 -2.20
C ASP A 12 -15.36 -3.37 -1.07
N PRO A 13 -15.72 -2.10 -1.37
CA PRO A 13 -16.09 -1.11 -0.36
C PRO A 13 -17.53 -1.32 0.18
N LYS A 14 -18.30 -2.28 -0.35
CA LYS A 14 -19.65 -2.63 0.11
C LYS A 14 -19.66 -3.86 1.01
N SER A 15 -18.67 -4.75 0.89
CA SER A 15 -18.60 -5.98 1.66
C SER A 15 -18.13 -5.70 3.10
N PRO A 16 -18.93 -6.04 4.13
CA PRO A 16 -18.52 -5.89 5.53
C PRO A 16 -17.24 -6.66 5.86
N ASP A 17 -17.02 -7.82 5.23
CA ASP A 17 -15.84 -8.65 5.45
C ASP A 17 -14.57 -7.96 4.92
N HIS A 18 -14.65 -7.36 3.73
CA HIS A 18 -13.55 -6.59 3.14
C HIS A 18 -13.24 -5.35 3.95
N VAL A 19 -14.26 -4.63 4.42
CA VAL A 19 -14.08 -3.42 5.23
C VAL A 19 -13.45 -3.77 6.58
N THR A 20 -13.96 -4.81 7.24
CA THR A 20 -13.42 -5.29 8.53
C THR A 20 -11.96 -5.71 8.38
N ARG A 21 -11.65 -6.50 7.33
CA ARG A 21 -10.27 -6.90 7.03
C ARG A 21 -9.35 -5.70 6.78
N MET A 22 -9.84 -4.67 6.09
CA MET A 22 -9.04 -3.49 5.80
C MET A 22 -8.71 -2.76 7.09
N ILE A 23 -9.70 -2.57 7.97
CA ILE A 23 -9.52 -1.98 9.30
C ILE A 23 -8.49 -2.77 10.10
N ASP A 24 -8.62 -4.10 10.17
CA ASP A 24 -7.65 -4.96 10.90
C ASP A 24 -6.22 -4.77 10.35
N GLN A 25 -6.03 -4.76 9.03
CA GLN A 25 -4.70 -4.53 8.44
C GLN A 25 -4.19 -3.11 8.65
N ARG A 26 -5.07 -2.09 8.66
CA ARG A 26 -4.67 -0.70 8.96
C ARG A 26 -4.29 -0.51 10.43
N ILE A 27 -5.00 -1.17 11.34
CA ILE A 27 -4.64 -1.24 12.76
C ILE A 27 -3.29 -1.92 12.90
N ALA A 28 -3.07 -3.08 12.25
CA ALA A 28 -1.78 -3.76 12.26
C ALA A 28 -0.66 -2.90 11.67
N CYS A 29 -0.94 -2.17 10.59
CA CYS A 29 0.01 -1.24 9.96
C CYS A 29 0.36 -0.04 10.86
N GLY A 30 -0.50 0.29 11.83
CA GLY A 30 -0.28 1.33 12.83
C GLY A 30 -0.87 2.70 12.48
N TRP A 31 -1.57 2.86 11.36
CA TRP A 31 -2.12 4.16 10.96
C TRP A 31 -3.28 4.08 9.94
N ALA A 32 -4.10 5.12 9.94
CA ALA A 32 -5.18 5.38 8.98
C ALA A 32 -6.33 4.35 8.98
N SER A 33 -6.54 3.61 10.07
CA SER A 33 -7.73 2.76 10.20
C SER A 33 -9.02 3.58 10.27
N ASP A 34 -8.94 4.78 10.83
CA ASP A 34 -9.98 5.80 10.89
C ASP A 34 -10.35 6.37 9.51
N LEU A 35 -9.48 6.24 8.50
CA LEU A 35 -9.73 6.72 7.14
C LEU A 35 -10.44 5.69 6.25
N VAL A 36 -10.61 4.44 6.69
CA VAL A 36 -11.25 3.39 5.88
C VAL A 36 -12.67 3.77 5.42
N PRO A 37 -13.53 4.42 6.24
CA PRO A 37 -14.83 4.91 5.77
C PRO A 37 -14.73 5.88 4.59
N GLN A 38 -13.75 6.79 4.60
CA GLN A 38 -13.49 7.68 3.47
C GLN A 38 -12.99 6.90 2.24
N TRP A 39 -12.16 5.89 2.47
CA TRP A 39 -11.66 5.05 1.37
C TRP A 39 -12.76 4.25 0.68
N GLN A 40 -13.82 3.87 1.41
CA GLN A 40 -14.98 3.21 0.78
C GLN A 40 -15.60 4.09 -0.30
N GLU A 41 -15.77 5.39 0.00
CA GLU A 41 -16.31 6.34 -0.98
C GLU A 41 -15.34 6.59 -2.12
N ASN A 42 -14.05 6.78 -1.80
CA ASN A 42 -13.03 6.98 -2.83
C ASN A 42 -12.90 5.77 -3.77
N GLN A 43 -13.09 4.55 -3.26
CA GLN A 43 -13.11 3.32 -4.07
C GLN A 43 -14.34 3.28 -4.99
N ARG A 44 -15.52 3.68 -4.49
CA ARG A 44 -16.76 3.71 -5.28
C ARG A 44 -16.69 4.70 -6.44
N THR A 45 -16.08 5.86 -6.20
CA THR A 45 -15.92 6.92 -7.21
C THR A 45 -14.77 6.64 -8.19
N GLY A 46 -13.94 5.62 -7.94
CA GLY A 46 -12.74 5.33 -8.72
C GLY A 46 -11.57 6.27 -8.45
N PHE A 47 -11.70 7.17 -7.47
CA PHE A 47 -10.59 8.00 -7.03
C PHE A 47 -9.44 7.14 -6.47
N LYS A 48 -9.82 6.15 -5.65
CA LYS A 48 -8.93 5.14 -5.10
C LYS A 48 -9.17 3.82 -5.81
N CYS A 49 -8.12 3.08 -6.12
CA CYS A 49 -8.25 1.72 -6.64
C CYS A 49 -7.39 0.78 -5.80
N ILE A 50 -7.98 0.25 -4.73
CA ILE A 50 -7.34 -0.65 -3.79
C ILE A 50 -7.47 -2.11 -4.25
N TYR A 51 -6.38 -2.84 -4.10
CA TYR A 51 -6.28 -4.27 -4.31
C TYR A 51 -5.75 -4.95 -3.05
N TRP A 52 -6.32 -6.10 -2.73
CA TRP A 52 -5.72 -7.08 -1.84
C TRP A 52 -4.50 -7.72 -2.49
N LEU A 53 -3.48 -7.94 -1.68
CA LEU A 53 -2.36 -8.81 -2.03
C LEU A 53 -2.69 -10.22 -1.53
N VAL A 54 -2.71 -11.19 -2.45
CA VAL A 54 -3.00 -12.59 -2.16
C VAL A 54 -1.82 -13.43 -2.63
N LEU A 55 -1.45 -14.47 -1.89
CA LEU A 55 -0.45 -15.43 -2.38
C LEU A 55 -1.10 -16.29 -3.47
N ALA A 56 -0.48 -16.29 -4.66
CA ALA A 56 -0.97 -17.07 -5.79
C ALA A 56 -0.91 -18.57 -5.50
N ASP A 57 -1.81 -19.36 -6.09
CA ASP A 57 -1.86 -20.80 -5.88
C ASP A 57 -0.58 -21.50 -6.37
N GLU A 58 0.12 -20.93 -7.36
CA GLU A 58 1.41 -21.43 -7.87
C GLU A 58 2.63 -20.93 -7.08
N ASP A 59 2.43 -20.22 -5.96
CA ASP A 59 3.52 -19.84 -5.06
C ASP A 59 4.04 -21.08 -4.31
N PRO A 60 5.32 -21.46 -4.47
CA PRO A 60 5.84 -22.70 -3.90
C PRO A 60 5.91 -22.72 -2.37
N GLU A 61 5.78 -21.55 -1.72
CA GLU A 61 5.82 -21.41 -0.26
C GLU A 61 4.47 -20.92 0.30
N ARG A 62 3.38 -21.01 -0.48
CA ARG A 62 2.07 -20.47 -0.15
C ARG A 62 1.59 -20.88 1.23
N GLU A 63 1.50 -22.18 1.49
CA GLU A 63 0.97 -22.72 2.75
C GLU A 63 1.84 -22.31 3.95
N ALA A 64 3.16 -22.35 3.81
CA ALA A 64 4.08 -21.94 4.87
C ALA A 64 3.96 -20.45 5.19
N ARG A 65 3.82 -19.60 4.17
CA ARG A 65 3.63 -18.15 4.34
C ARG A 65 2.25 -17.84 4.92
N LEU A 66 1.18 -18.49 4.46
CA LEU A 66 -0.15 -18.35 5.06
C LEU A 66 -0.16 -18.75 6.53
N ALA A 67 0.45 -19.90 6.88
CA ALA A 67 0.56 -20.33 8.27
C ALA A 67 1.28 -19.28 9.14
N LYS A 68 2.39 -18.70 8.63
CA LYS A 68 3.12 -17.64 9.33
C LYS A 68 2.31 -16.36 9.49
N HIS A 69 1.56 -15.96 8.46
CA HIS A 69 0.65 -14.81 8.52
C HIS A 69 -0.46 -15.03 9.57
N ILE A 70 -1.14 -16.18 9.53
CA ILE A 70 -2.25 -16.50 10.43
C ILE A 70 -1.77 -16.60 11.89
N ALA A 71 -0.58 -17.14 12.12
CA ALA A 71 0.00 -17.21 13.46
C ALA A 71 0.22 -15.82 14.07
N GLU A 72 0.64 -14.84 13.26
CA GLU A 72 0.84 -13.45 13.71
C GLU A 72 -0.48 -12.66 13.77
N TYR A 73 -1.41 -12.94 12.87
CA TYR A 73 -2.69 -12.23 12.73
C TYR A 73 -3.88 -13.21 12.80
N PRO A 74 -4.24 -13.74 13.99
CA PRO A 74 -5.30 -14.74 14.11
C PRO A 74 -6.68 -14.27 13.65
N LYS A 75 -6.96 -12.96 13.68
CA LYS A 75 -8.19 -12.36 13.15
C LYS A 75 -8.31 -12.52 11.63
N GLU A 76 -7.19 -12.67 10.95
CA GLU A 76 -7.10 -12.82 9.49
C GLU A 76 -7.15 -14.29 9.05
N LYS A 77 -7.37 -15.24 9.99
CA LYS A 77 -7.38 -16.69 9.74
C LYS A 77 -8.39 -17.15 8.70
N ASN A 78 -9.60 -16.59 8.73
CA ASN A 78 -10.65 -17.01 7.80
C ASN A 78 -10.47 -16.28 6.47
N PRO A 79 -10.71 -16.95 5.33
CA PRO A 79 -10.68 -16.27 4.04
C PRO A 79 -11.90 -15.34 3.89
N ILE A 80 -11.83 -14.44 2.91
CA ILE A 80 -12.96 -13.64 2.43
C ILE A 80 -13.23 -13.99 0.96
N LEU A 81 -14.40 -13.62 0.45
CA LEU A 81 -14.80 -13.90 -0.94
C LEU A 81 -14.55 -12.70 -1.84
N ASP A 82 -14.23 -12.93 -3.12
CA ASP A 82 -14.20 -11.85 -4.12
C ASP A 82 -15.63 -11.45 -4.47
N THR A 83 -16.07 -10.34 -3.86
CA THR A 83 -17.40 -9.74 -4.05
C THR A 83 -17.33 -8.40 -4.78
N ALA A 84 -16.15 -7.97 -5.23
CA ALA A 84 -15.96 -6.65 -5.81
C ALA A 84 -16.63 -6.53 -7.19
N GLU A 85 -17.71 -5.76 -7.27
CA GLU A 85 -18.50 -5.51 -8.49
C GLU A 85 -17.89 -4.43 -9.39
N SER A 86 -16.82 -3.76 -8.96
CA SER A 86 -16.13 -2.75 -9.76
C SER A 86 -14.64 -2.65 -9.46
N ILE A 87 -13.89 -2.12 -10.42
CA ILE A 87 -12.49 -1.72 -10.32
C ILE A 87 -12.38 -0.32 -10.90
N SER A 88 -11.83 0.64 -10.14
CA SER A 88 -11.69 2.04 -10.61
C SER A 88 -13.02 2.60 -11.17
N ALA A 89 -14.12 2.41 -10.44
CA ALA A 89 -15.50 2.72 -10.85
C ALA A 89 -16.02 2.02 -12.12
N THR A 90 -15.24 1.12 -12.73
CA THR A 90 -15.64 0.34 -13.90
C THR A 90 -16.28 -0.98 -13.45
N PRO A 91 -17.50 -1.32 -13.88
CA PRO A 91 -18.15 -2.57 -13.50
C PRO A 91 -17.35 -3.81 -13.89
N ARG A 92 -17.39 -4.83 -13.03
CA ARG A 92 -16.87 -6.18 -13.28
C ARG A 92 -17.81 -7.23 -12.68
N THR A 93 -17.63 -8.47 -13.09
CA THR A 93 -18.24 -9.61 -12.40
C THR A 93 -17.27 -10.12 -11.32
N PRO A 94 -17.67 -10.14 -10.04
CA PRO A 94 -16.87 -10.77 -8.99
C PRO A 94 -16.69 -12.26 -9.27
N THR A 95 -15.52 -12.81 -8.93
CA THR A 95 -15.24 -14.24 -9.17
C THR A 95 -15.92 -15.15 -8.14
N GLY A 96 -16.26 -14.62 -6.96
CA GLY A 96 -16.76 -15.41 -5.84
C GLY A 96 -15.71 -16.34 -5.21
N THR A 97 -14.47 -16.29 -5.67
CA THR A 97 -13.37 -17.12 -5.15
C THR A 97 -13.00 -16.70 -3.74
N SER A 98 -12.70 -17.69 -2.91
CA SER A 98 -12.25 -17.49 -1.52
C SER A 98 -10.74 -17.27 -1.46
N PHE A 99 -10.29 -16.28 -0.69
CA PHE A 99 -8.88 -15.92 -0.61
C PHE A 99 -8.47 -15.36 0.76
N HIS A 100 -7.17 -15.39 1.06
CA HIS A 100 -6.59 -14.82 2.27
C HIS A 100 -5.76 -13.56 1.92
N PRO A 101 -6.27 -12.36 2.21
CA PRO A 101 -5.49 -11.14 2.11
C PRO A 101 -4.27 -11.19 3.03
N VAL A 102 -3.08 -10.94 2.49
CA VAL A 102 -1.82 -10.82 3.25
C VAL A 102 -1.23 -9.41 3.19
N GLY A 103 -1.95 -8.48 2.56
CA GLY A 103 -1.59 -7.09 2.42
C GLY A 103 -2.54 -6.37 1.47
N HIS A 104 -2.23 -5.12 1.15
CA HIS A 104 -2.97 -4.32 0.17
C HIS A 104 -2.04 -3.32 -0.52
N ILE A 105 -2.47 -2.84 -1.69
CA ILE A 105 -1.82 -1.75 -2.44
C ILE A 105 -2.92 -0.97 -3.16
N SER A 106 -2.68 0.29 -3.48
CA SER A 106 -3.62 1.07 -4.28
C SER A 106 -2.94 1.87 -5.37
N LEU A 107 -3.66 2.02 -6.48
CA LEU A 107 -3.30 2.84 -7.63
C LEU A 107 -4.36 3.94 -7.78
N ASP A 108 -4.05 5.11 -7.25
CA ASP A 108 -4.99 6.22 -7.11
C ASP A 108 -4.80 7.21 -8.27
N ILE A 109 -5.86 7.93 -8.65
CA ILE A 109 -5.79 8.90 -9.75
C ILE A 109 -5.13 10.23 -9.34
N ASP A 110 -5.08 10.53 -8.03
CA ASP A 110 -4.50 11.77 -7.50
C ASP A 110 -4.10 11.65 -6.01
N ASN A 111 -3.42 12.67 -5.50
CA ASN A 111 -3.09 12.88 -4.09
C ASN A 111 -3.38 14.33 -3.65
N PRO A 112 -4.65 14.65 -3.29
CA PRO A 112 -5.08 15.99 -2.89
C PRO A 112 -4.25 16.60 -1.76
N ALA A 113 -3.74 15.77 -0.84
CA ALA A 113 -2.89 16.24 0.25
C ALA A 113 -1.56 16.85 -0.26
N ALA A 114 -1.10 16.47 -1.45
CA ALA A 114 0.09 17.02 -2.08
C ALA A 114 -0.18 18.30 -2.90
N ALA A 115 -1.44 18.66 -3.15
CA ALA A 115 -1.78 19.83 -3.97
C ALA A 115 -1.17 21.14 -3.47
N PRO A 116 -1.13 21.45 -2.15
CA PRO A 116 -0.51 22.68 -1.65
C PRO A 116 1.01 22.76 -1.88
N LEU A 117 1.66 21.66 -2.24
CA LEU A 117 3.12 21.60 -2.43
C LEU A 117 3.57 22.09 -3.80
N ASN A 118 2.63 22.30 -4.74
CA ASN A 118 2.92 22.74 -6.12
C ASN A 118 4.01 21.89 -6.80
N LEU A 119 3.94 20.56 -6.61
CA LEU A 119 4.91 19.63 -7.20
C LEU A 119 4.82 19.66 -8.74
N PRO A 120 5.92 19.40 -9.46
CA PRO A 120 5.94 19.30 -10.92
C PRO A 120 5.30 17.99 -11.39
N ILE A 121 3.99 17.86 -11.20
CA ILE A 121 3.16 16.70 -11.57
C ILE A 121 2.70 16.88 -13.03
N PRO A 122 2.93 15.90 -13.92
CA PRO A 122 2.39 15.92 -15.27
C PRO A 122 0.85 15.95 -15.27
N LYS A 123 0.24 16.51 -16.32
CA LYS A 123 -1.22 16.71 -16.37
C LYS A 123 -2.04 15.46 -16.69
N GLU A 124 -1.44 14.47 -17.36
CA GLU A 124 -2.15 13.33 -17.93
C GLU A 124 -1.39 12.04 -17.64
N ASN A 125 -2.13 10.92 -17.53
CA ASN A 125 -1.60 9.57 -17.35
C ASN A 125 -0.63 9.45 -16.18
N VAL A 126 -0.96 10.13 -15.08
CA VAL A 126 -0.24 10.07 -13.80
C VAL A 126 -1.09 9.30 -12.82
N TYR A 127 -0.48 8.34 -12.12
CA TYR A 127 -1.14 7.59 -11.05
C TYR A 127 -0.26 7.55 -9.81
N TRP A 128 -0.91 7.49 -8.66
CA TRP A 128 -0.28 7.47 -7.36
C TRP A 128 -0.32 6.07 -6.77
N ILE A 129 0.83 5.49 -6.48
CA ILE A 129 0.92 4.26 -5.71
C ILE A 129 0.84 4.63 -4.24
N LYS A 130 -0.24 4.19 -3.59
CA LYS A 130 -0.57 4.52 -2.21
C LYS A 130 -0.88 3.26 -1.43
N SER A 131 -0.88 3.39 -0.10
CA SER A 131 -1.33 2.35 0.83
C SER A 131 -0.71 0.96 0.61
N LEU A 132 0.53 0.86 0.13
CA LEU A 132 1.22 -0.43 0.05
C LEU A 132 1.52 -0.92 1.47
N TYR A 133 0.91 -2.04 1.84
CA TYR A 133 1.13 -2.76 3.08
C TYR A 133 1.31 -4.24 2.77
N VAL A 134 2.30 -4.85 3.41
CA VAL A 134 2.48 -6.30 3.47
C VAL A 134 2.54 -6.67 4.94
N SER A 135 1.80 -7.70 5.31
CA SER A 135 1.83 -8.32 6.64
C SER A 135 3.27 -8.39 7.17
N PHE A 136 3.51 -7.87 8.38
CA PHE A 136 4.87 -7.83 8.94
C PHE A 136 5.51 -9.23 9.03
N ALA A 137 4.69 -10.26 9.27
CA ALA A 137 5.13 -11.66 9.27
C ALA A 137 5.76 -12.10 7.94
N LEU A 138 5.36 -11.50 6.82
CA LEU A 138 5.76 -11.86 5.46
C LEU A 138 6.68 -10.84 4.79
N GLN A 139 7.15 -9.83 5.54
CA GLN A 139 8.17 -8.95 5.02
C GLN A 139 9.46 -9.71 4.74
N SER A 140 10.23 -9.23 3.76
CA SER A 140 11.40 -9.91 3.18
C SER A 140 11.12 -11.18 2.37
N CYS A 141 9.86 -11.61 2.20
CA CYS A 141 9.51 -12.74 1.32
C CYS A 141 9.33 -12.33 -0.16
N GLY A 142 9.53 -11.05 -0.51
CA GLY A 142 9.42 -10.57 -1.90
C GLY A 142 8.00 -10.20 -2.36
N ILE A 143 6.99 -10.29 -1.49
CA ILE A 143 5.58 -9.97 -1.79
C ILE A 143 5.42 -8.53 -2.31
N ALA A 144 5.97 -7.55 -1.61
CA ALA A 144 5.89 -6.14 -2.03
C ALA A 144 6.50 -5.90 -3.42
N ARG A 145 7.58 -6.64 -3.74
CA ARG A 145 8.21 -6.55 -5.07
C ARG A 145 7.27 -7.09 -6.13
N ALA A 146 6.72 -8.29 -5.94
CA ALA A 146 5.79 -8.90 -6.88
C ALA A 146 4.52 -8.06 -7.06
N ALA A 147 3.98 -7.50 -5.98
CA ALA A 147 2.83 -6.59 -6.02
C ALA A 147 3.11 -5.33 -6.85
N MET A 148 4.26 -4.68 -6.63
CA MET A 148 4.66 -3.51 -7.43
C MET A 148 4.86 -3.87 -8.91
N ASP A 149 5.43 -5.04 -9.21
CA ASP A 149 5.60 -5.47 -10.61
C ASP A 149 4.23 -5.58 -11.33
N LEU A 150 3.21 -6.14 -10.65
CA LEU A 150 1.85 -6.23 -11.18
C LEU A 150 1.17 -4.85 -11.30
N VAL A 151 1.27 -4.00 -10.27
CA VAL A 151 0.67 -2.66 -10.29
C VAL A 151 1.31 -1.77 -11.35
N GLU A 152 2.63 -1.80 -11.48
CA GLU A 152 3.34 -1.06 -12.53
C GLU A 152 2.93 -1.55 -13.92
N SER A 153 2.85 -2.88 -14.14
CA SER A 153 2.40 -3.46 -15.41
C SER A 153 0.95 -3.08 -15.75
N MET A 154 0.05 -3.13 -14.75
CA MET A 154 -1.34 -2.72 -14.90
C MET A 154 -1.45 -1.24 -15.24
N ALA A 155 -0.68 -0.39 -14.56
CA ALA A 155 -0.69 1.05 -14.81
C ALA A 155 -0.24 1.37 -16.25
N THR A 156 0.77 0.69 -16.78
CA THR A 156 1.26 0.92 -18.16
C THR A 156 0.37 0.34 -19.26
N SER A 157 -0.56 -0.55 -18.91
CA SER A 157 -1.42 -1.22 -19.89
C SER A 157 -2.70 -0.43 -20.15
N GLU A 158 -3.39 -0.73 -21.25
CA GLU A 158 -4.76 -0.23 -21.45
C GLU A 158 -5.67 -0.72 -20.31
N PRO A 159 -6.60 0.13 -19.83
CA PRO A 159 -6.94 1.47 -20.34
C PRO A 159 -6.14 2.62 -19.70
N LEU A 160 -5.25 2.34 -18.73
CA LEU A 160 -4.63 3.37 -17.91
C LEU A 160 -3.46 4.09 -18.61
N CYS A 161 -2.67 3.36 -19.39
CA CYS A 161 -1.58 3.90 -20.22
C CYS A 161 -0.68 4.91 -19.47
N ALA A 162 -0.39 4.64 -18.20
CA ALA A 162 0.34 5.52 -17.30
C ALA A 162 1.72 5.85 -17.88
N LYS A 163 2.04 7.15 -17.92
CA LYS A 163 3.36 7.68 -18.30
C LYS A 163 4.19 8.04 -17.08
N THR A 164 3.55 8.23 -15.94
CA THR A 164 4.21 8.61 -14.70
C THR A 164 3.55 7.92 -13.52
N LEU A 165 4.38 7.36 -12.64
CA LEU A 165 3.96 6.88 -11.33
C LEU A 165 4.56 7.75 -10.24
N MET A 166 3.72 8.11 -9.27
CA MET A 166 4.10 8.91 -8.12
C MET A 166 3.82 8.16 -6.84
N LEU A 167 4.59 8.45 -5.80
CA LEU A 167 4.32 7.97 -4.45
C LEU A 167 4.97 8.89 -3.43
N ASP A 168 4.55 8.75 -2.18
CA ASP A 168 5.18 9.36 -1.02
C ASP A 168 5.48 8.32 0.04
N THR A 169 6.56 8.53 0.76
CA THR A 169 6.98 7.64 1.85
C THR A 169 7.86 8.38 2.86
N VAL A 170 8.14 7.78 4.00
CA VAL A 170 9.08 8.34 4.99
C VAL A 170 10.49 8.32 4.42
N SER A 171 11.26 9.39 4.66
CA SER A 171 12.65 9.49 4.23
C SER A 171 13.51 8.33 4.78
N LYS A 172 14.56 7.96 4.04
CA LYS A 172 15.44 6.84 4.43
C LYS A 172 16.29 7.19 5.64
N GLU A 173 16.52 8.49 5.84
CA GLU A 173 17.20 9.07 6.99
C GLU A 173 16.36 9.00 8.26
N ASP A 174 15.03 9.03 8.13
CA ASP A 174 14.14 9.11 9.30
C ASP A 174 13.49 7.77 9.68
N GLN A 175 13.23 6.89 8.71
CA GLN A 175 12.42 5.70 8.93
C GLN A 175 13.06 4.68 9.88
N LEU A 176 14.40 4.59 9.92
CA LEU A 176 15.11 3.65 10.80
C LEU A 176 15.55 4.26 12.13
N ARG A 177 15.21 5.53 12.40
CA ARG A 177 15.49 6.13 13.71
C ARG A 177 14.64 5.44 14.79
N LYS A 178 15.13 5.40 16.02
CA LYS A 178 14.48 4.68 17.12
C LYS A 178 13.07 5.22 17.42
N GLU A 179 12.91 6.52 17.27
CA GLU A 179 11.65 7.24 17.41
C GLU A 179 10.60 6.72 16.42
N SER A 180 11.03 6.21 15.26
CA SER A 180 10.14 5.62 14.26
C SER A 180 9.56 4.26 14.65
N MET A 181 10.08 3.61 15.70
CA MET A 181 9.55 2.35 16.21
C MET A 181 8.12 2.50 16.74
N VAL A 182 7.76 3.65 17.31
CA VAL A 182 6.43 3.87 17.91
C VAL A 182 5.34 3.71 16.85
N VAL A 183 5.48 4.43 15.74
CA VAL A 183 4.56 4.36 14.58
C VAL A 183 4.57 2.98 13.92
N ALA A 184 5.72 2.29 13.92
CA ALA A 184 5.86 0.98 13.30
C ALA A 184 5.44 -0.19 14.21
N GLN A 185 4.81 0.07 15.36
CA GLN A 185 4.49 -0.95 16.39
C GLN A 185 5.70 -1.82 16.76
N GLY A 186 6.88 -1.21 16.84
CA GLY A 186 8.16 -1.87 17.12
C GLY A 186 8.77 -2.63 15.93
N LYS A 187 8.12 -2.66 14.77
CA LYS A 187 8.55 -3.43 13.58
C LYS A 187 9.06 -2.52 12.47
N LEU A 188 10.29 -2.03 12.64
CA LEU A 188 10.97 -1.29 11.58
C LEU A 188 11.27 -2.21 10.37
N PRO A 189 11.13 -1.72 9.13
CA PRO A 189 11.48 -2.51 7.98
C PRO A 189 13.00 -2.74 7.95
N PRO A 190 13.47 -3.87 7.40
CA PRO A 190 14.90 -4.18 7.32
C PRO A 190 15.66 -3.25 6.36
N THR A 191 14.95 -2.53 5.49
CA THR A 191 15.51 -1.53 4.59
C THR A 191 14.51 -0.38 4.49
N PRO A 192 14.97 0.88 4.47
CA PRO A 192 14.05 2.00 4.32
C PRO A 192 13.27 1.90 3.00
N THR A 193 11.97 2.17 3.06
CA THR A 193 11.05 2.14 1.92
C THR A 193 11.48 3.13 0.83
N HIS A 194 11.92 4.33 1.20
CA HIS A 194 12.50 5.28 0.24
C HIS A 194 13.66 4.65 -0.55
N ALA A 195 14.65 4.06 0.12
CA ALA A 195 15.77 3.41 -0.54
C ALA A 195 15.35 2.19 -1.39
N TRP A 196 14.27 1.49 -0.99
CA TRP A 196 13.70 0.40 -1.77
C TRP A 196 13.06 0.88 -3.07
N TYR A 197 12.30 1.97 -3.04
CA TYR A 197 11.72 2.58 -4.24
C TYR A 197 12.79 3.16 -5.17
N GLU A 198 13.86 3.75 -4.65
CA GLU A 198 15.00 4.22 -5.47
C GLU A 198 15.59 3.08 -6.32
N ARG A 199 15.75 1.88 -5.73
CA ARG A 199 16.22 0.69 -6.47
C ARG A 199 15.25 0.20 -7.55
N ARG A 200 13.97 0.59 -7.48
CA ARG A 200 12.97 0.36 -8.53
C ARG A 200 12.95 1.47 -9.60
N GLY A 201 13.83 2.47 -9.50
CA GLY A 201 13.94 3.57 -10.46
C GLY A 201 13.07 4.80 -10.13
N TYR A 202 12.46 4.86 -8.95
CA TYR A 202 11.78 6.08 -8.48
C TYR A 202 12.82 7.12 -8.04
N LYS A 203 12.63 8.36 -8.47
CA LYS A 203 13.52 9.48 -8.20
C LYS A 203 12.87 10.46 -7.24
N LEU A 204 13.64 10.96 -6.27
CA LEU A 204 13.21 12.01 -5.36
C LEU A 204 12.89 13.30 -6.13
N ILE A 205 11.72 13.90 -5.87
CA ILE A 205 11.33 15.20 -6.44
C ILE A 205 11.05 16.26 -5.39
N HIS A 206 10.70 15.87 -4.15
CA HIS A 206 10.39 16.81 -3.07
C HIS A 206 10.54 16.17 -1.70
N THR A 207 10.79 16.99 -0.68
CA THR A 207 10.85 16.59 0.74
C THR A 207 10.16 17.63 1.59
N ILE A 208 9.31 17.20 2.51
CA ILE A 208 8.60 18.07 3.45
C ILE A 208 8.53 17.43 4.83
N ASN A 209 8.57 18.26 5.87
CA ASN A 209 8.45 17.81 7.25
C ASN A 209 6.99 17.56 7.63
N ASN A 210 6.75 16.47 8.36
CA ASN A 210 5.50 16.17 9.06
C ASN A 210 4.25 16.14 8.17
N PHE A 211 4.39 15.74 6.90
CA PHE A 211 3.28 15.67 5.94
C PHE A 211 2.12 14.79 6.42
N TYR A 212 2.42 13.67 7.07
CA TYR A 212 1.40 12.75 7.61
C TYR A 212 0.82 13.21 8.96
N GLY A 213 1.25 14.38 9.48
CA GLY A 213 0.66 14.97 10.67
C GLY A 213 0.91 14.21 11.98
N PHE A 214 2.03 13.49 12.11
CA PHE A 214 2.33 12.75 13.34
C PHE A 214 2.43 13.72 14.53
N PRO A 215 1.56 13.61 15.55
CA PRO A 215 1.55 14.50 16.72
C PRO A 215 2.57 14.08 17.77
N GLU A 216 3.59 13.31 17.38
CA GLU A 216 4.51 12.72 18.34
C GLU A 216 5.53 13.75 18.81
N LYS A 217 5.77 13.72 20.12
CA LYS A 217 6.78 14.51 20.78
C LYS A 217 7.88 13.60 21.31
N ASP A 218 9.11 14.10 21.32
CA ASP A 218 10.20 13.45 22.05
C ASP A 218 9.96 13.51 23.58
N PRO A 219 10.79 12.85 24.41
CA PRO A 219 10.66 12.91 25.86
C PRO A 219 10.71 14.33 26.45
N ASP A 220 11.30 15.28 25.71
CA ASP A 220 11.42 16.69 26.09
C ASP A 220 10.21 17.54 25.62
N GLY A 221 9.24 16.92 24.93
CA GLY A 221 8.02 17.58 24.47
C GLY A 221 8.13 18.27 23.10
N ASN A 222 9.25 18.14 22.39
CA ASN A 222 9.45 18.72 21.06
C ASN A 222 8.80 17.84 19.99
N LEU A 223 8.20 18.44 18.97
CA LEU A 223 7.65 17.70 17.84
C LEU A 223 8.75 16.93 17.11
N LEU A 224 8.55 15.62 16.96
CA LEU A 224 9.43 14.79 16.17
C LEU A 224 9.29 15.14 14.70
N ILE A 225 10.34 15.71 14.12
CA ILE A 225 10.39 16.01 12.69
C ILE A 225 10.59 14.70 11.93
N ARG A 226 9.61 14.33 11.10
CA ARG A 226 9.71 13.22 10.14
C ARG A 226 9.52 13.75 8.74
N ARG A 227 10.52 13.57 7.88
CA ARG A 227 10.44 13.95 6.48
C ARG A 227 9.66 12.91 5.70
N THR A 228 8.67 13.38 4.97
CA THR A 228 8.05 12.66 3.88
C THR A 228 8.73 13.07 2.58
N VAL A 229 9.10 12.08 1.78
CA VAL A 229 9.66 12.27 0.45
C VAL A 229 8.61 11.93 -0.60
N PHE A 230 8.57 12.73 -1.66
CA PHE A 230 7.76 12.45 -2.85
C PHE A 230 8.69 11.94 -3.94
N LEU A 231 8.35 10.77 -4.48
CA LEU A 231 9.13 10.10 -5.50
C LEU A 231 8.31 9.99 -6.79
N ARG A 232 9.00 10.09 -7.92
CA ARG A 232 8.43 9.97 -9.27
C ARG A 232 9.20 8.96 -10.08
N ARG A 233 8.50 8.15 -10.86
CA ARG A 233 9.08 7.33 -11.93
C ARG A 233 8.40 7.68 -13.25
N ASP A 234 9.19 8.16 -14.18
CA ASP A 234 8.76 8.38 -15.56
C ASP A 234 8.88 7.03 -16.30
N LEU A 235 7.78 6.61 -16.92
CA LEU A 235 7.65 5.34 -17.64
C LEU A 235 7.88 5.61 -19.13
N VAL A 236 8.65 4.73 -19.78
CA VAL A 236 9.01 4.83 -21.21
C VAL A 236 7.95 4.14 -22.05
#